data_AF-A0A2V9G6R4-F1
#
_entry.id   AF-A0A2V9G6R4-F1
#
_cell.length_a   1.000
_cell.length_b   1.000
_cell.length_c   1.000
_cell.angle_alpha   90.00
_cell.angle_beta   90.00
_cell.angle_gamma   90.00
#
_symmetry.space_group_name_H-M   'P 1'
#
loop_
_entity.id
_entity.type
_entity.pdbx_description
1 polymer ?
#
loop_
_entity_poly.entity_id
_entity_poly.type
_entity_poly.pdbx_seq_one_letter_code
_entity_poly.pdbx_strand_id
1 'polypeptide(L)'
;MDQDHLVRFEARQPQNGLPAITIRDLLKASLRHRPDRIILGEIRGGEAFDLLQLLNTGHSGSLSTVHATSARQGLARFTSCVLQSGVDLPYRAIKTNVGDSVNVVVHLERRPGRRFVSEVVEIHGYDPDRDEYNYSFIFDSYKEPL
;
A
#
# COMPACT_ATOMS: atom_id res chain seq x y z
N MET A 1 -0.42 13.72 -18.56
CA MET A 1 -0.49 14.05 -17.12
C MET A 1 0.34 15.30 -16.90
N ASP A 2 -0.27 16.45 -17.16
CA ASP A 2 0.27 17.75 -16.77
C ASP A 2 -0.57 18.23 -15.59
N GLN A 3 0.09 18.38 -14.45
CA GLN A 3 -0.50 18.85 -13.21
C GLN A 3 0.52 19.82 -12.62
N ASP A 4 0.11 21.06 -12.39
CA ASP A 4 1.02 22.14 -12.00
C ASP A 4 1.73 21.85 -10.66
N HIS A 5 1.12 21.05 -9.78
CA HIS A 5 1.63 20.69 -8.47
C HIS A 5 2.03 19.22 -8.36
N LEU A 6 2.75 18.70 -9.36
CA LEU A 6 3.25 17.33 -9.38
C LEU A 6 4.78 17.29 -9.28
N VAL A 7 5.29 16.67 -8.21
CA VAL A 7 6.70 16.33 -8.07
C VAL A 7 6.88 14.83 -8.30
N ARG A 8 7.88 14.46 -9.12
CA ARG A 8 8.21 13.07 -9.42
C ARG A 8 9.54 12.70 -8.78
N PHE A 9 9.55 11.56 -8.11
CA PHE A 9 10.73 10.95 -7.54
C PHE A 9 10.95 9.58 -8.18
N GLU A 10 12.22 9.23 -8.42
CA GLU A 10 12.60 7.94 -8.99
C GLU A 10 13.76 7.34 -8.17
N ALA A 11 13.59 6.08 -7.78
CA ALA A 11 14.63 5.35 -7.07
C ALA A 11 15.76 5.00 -8.03
N ARG A 12 16.98 4.99 -7.51
CA ARG A 12 18.17 4.76 -8.32
C ARG A 12 19.06 3.72 -7.66
N GLN A 13 19.47 2.73 -8.43
CA GLN A 13 20.50 1.78 -8.03
C GLN A 13 21.86 2.49 -7.86
N PRO A 14 22.82 1.92 -7.11
CA PRO A 14 24.14 2.52 -7.01
C PRO A 14 24.80 2.56 -8.40
N GLN A 15 25.43 3.68 -8.74
CA GLN A 15 26.04 3.87 -10.06
C GLN A 15 27.26 4.80 -9.98
N ASN A 16 28.38 4.40 -10.61
CA ASN A 16 29.59 5.22 -10.76
C ASN A 16 30.07 5.87 -9.46
N GLY A 17 30.13 5.11 -8.37
CA GLY A 17 30.55 5.60 -7.04
C GLY A 17 29.50 6.41 -6.28
N LEU A 18 28.32 6.65 -6.88
CA LEU A 18 27.20 7.27 -6.19
C LEU A 18 26.35 6.22 -5.47
N PRO A 19 25.91 6.50 -4.22
CA PRO A 19 25.08 5.56 -3.46
C PRO A 19 23.70 5.37 -4.09
N ALA A 20 23.05 4.28 -3.70
CA ALA A 20 21.65 4.03 -4.04
C ALA A 20 20.74 5.10 -3.43
N ILE A 21 19.64 5.38 -4.12
CA ILE A 21 18.51 6.14 -3.59
C ILE A 21 17.33 5.18 -3.53
N THR A 22 16.94 4.80 -2.33
CA THR A 22 15.88 3.82 -2.11
C THR A 22 14.50 4.49 -2.13
N ILE A 23 13.44 3.70 -2.33
CA ILE A 23 12.05 4.19 -2.19
C ILE A 23 11.83 4.80 -0.79
N ARG A 24 12.44 4.22 0.24
CA ARG A 24 12.40 4.73 1.61
C ARG A 24 13.00 6.12 1.73
N ASP A 25 14.12 6.39 1.05
CA ASP A 25 14.75 7.71 1.04
C ASP A 25 13.84 8.75 0.37
N LEU A 26 13.22 8.37 -0.75
CA LEU A 26 12.31 9.24 -1.50
C LEU A 26 11.02 9.53 -0.73
N LEU A 27 10.48 8.55 -0.01
CA LEU A 27 9.28 8.75 0.80
C LEU A 27 9.54 9.69 1.98
N LYS A 28 10.71 9.57 2.62
CA LYS A 28 11.13 10.51 3.67
C LYS A 28 11.36 11.92 3.13
N ALA A 29 11.93 12.02 1.92
CA ALA A 29 12.11 13.30 1.26
C ALA A 29 10.76 13.93 0.88
N SER A 30 9.82 13.16 0.33
CA SER A 30 8.52 13.65 -0.13
C SER A 30 7.71 14.29 1.00
N LEU A 31 7.77 13.72 2.22
CA LEU A 31 7.10 14.29 3.41
C LEU A 31 7.57 15.71 3.76
N ARG A 32 8.76 16.14 3.34
CA ARG A 32 9.26 17.51 3.54
C ARG A 32 8.69 18.51 2.53
N HIS A 33 8.02 18.04 1.49
CA HIS A 33 7.38 18.88 0.48
C HIS A 33 5.91 19.21 0.82
N ARG A 34 5.43 18.82 2.01
CA ARG A 34 4.03 18.98 2.43
C ARG A 34 3.04 18.47 1.35
N PRO A 35 3.16 17.21 0.91
CA PRO A 35 2.32 16.70 -0.16
C PRO A 35 0.90 16.45 0.34
N ASP A 36 -0.09 16.81 -0.47
CA ASP A 36 -1.49 16.45 -0.18
C ASP A 36 -1.75 14.97 -0.43
N ARG A 37 -1.06 14.36 -1.42
CA ARG A 37 -1.19 12.95 -1.79
C ARG A 37 0.14 12.37 -2.20
N ILE A 38 0.37 11.10 -1.86
CA ILE A 38 1.54 10.35 -2.30
C ILE A 38 1.08 9.12 -3.08
N ILE A 39 1.59 8.98 -4.30
CA ILE A 39 1.43 7.75 -5.09
C ILE A 39 2.76 7.01 -5.05
N LEU A 40 2.79 5.93 -4.29
CA LEU A 40 3.92 5.00 -4.27
C LEU A 40 3.71 3.97 -5.36
N GLY A 41 4.70 3.76 -6.23
CA GLY A 41 4.54 2.85 -7.38
C GLY A 41 4.15 1.44 -6.96
N GLU A 42 5.04 0.75 -6.23
CA GLU A 42 4.82 -0.61 -5.74
C GLU A 42 5.59 -0.84 -4.45
N ILE A 43 4.95 -1.51 -3.49
CA ILE A 43 5.56 -1.98 -2.25
C ILE A 43 6.21 -3.34 -2.51
N ARG A 44 7.49 -3.44 -2.19
CA ARG A 44 8.33 -4.63 -2.34
C ARG A 44 9.00 -5.07 -1.04
N GLY A 45 9.12 -4.22 -0.04
CA GLY A 45 9.83 -4.52 1.21
C GLY A 45 9.58 -3.51 2.33
N GLY A 46 10.64 -3.21 3.08
CA GLY A 46 10.58 -2.46 4.34
C GLY A 46 10.07 -1.02 4.25
N GLU A 47 10.01 -0.42 3.06
CA GLU A 47 9.37 0.88 2.82
C GLU A 47 7.87 0.87 3.12
N ALA A 48 7.26 -0.31 3.21
CA ALA A 48 5.88 -0.49 3.64
C ALA A 48 5.62 0.13 5.03
N PHE A 49 6.60 0.06 5.94
CA PHE A 49 6.47 0.68 7.26
C PHE A 49 6.36 2.20 7.16
N ASP A 50 7.23 2.84 6.36
CA ASP A 50 7.21 4.28 6.18
C ASP A 50 5.90 4.73 5.49
N LEU A 51 5.39 3.93 4.55
CA LEU A 51 4.05 4.15 3.98
C LEU A 51 2.96 4.03 5.03
N LEU A 52 3.00 3.01 5.89
CA LEU A 52 2.02 2.84 6.97
C LEU A 52 2.05 4.03 7.95
N GLN A 53 3.23 4.51 8.33
CA GLN A 53 3.38 5.69 9.18
C GLN A 53 2.82 6.96 8.50
N LEU A 54 3.01 7.07 7.19
CA LEU A 54 2.46 8.16 6.38
C LEU A 54 0.93 8.11 6.33
N LEU A 55 0.34 6.94 6.16
CA LEU A 55 -1.12 6.75 6.17
C LEU A 55 -1.71 7.12 7.55
N ASN A 56 -1.06 6.69 8.64
CA ASN A 56 -1.47 7.02 10.01
C ASN A 56 -1.39 8.53 10.34
N THR A 57 -0.60 9.33 9.61
CA THR A 57 -0.39 10.76 9.88
C THR A 57 -1.27 11.70 9.04
N GLY A 58 -2.31 11.17 8.40
CA GLY A 58 -3.36 11.98 7.77
C GLY A 58 -3.09 12.40 6.32
N HIS A 59 -2.23 11.69 5.59
CA HIS A 59 -2.03 11.92 4.15
C HIS A 59 -3.14 11.24 3.32
N SER A 60 -4.35 11.76 3.47
CA SER A 60 -5.57 11.26 2.84
C SER A 60 -5.45 11.24 1.31
N GLY A 61 -5.78 10.09 0.68
CA GLY A 61 -5.71 9.93 -0.77
C GLY A 61 -4.36 9.45 -1.31
N SER A 62 -3.49 8.96 -0.42
CA SER A 62 -2.30 8.21 -0.82
C SER A 62 -2.68 6.85 -1.37
N LEU A 63 -1.93 6.38 -2.36
CA LEU A 63 -2.19 5.11 -3.04
C LEU A 63 -0.88 4.37 -3.29
N SER A 64 -0.95 3.04 -3.24
CA SER A 64 0.15 2.19 -3.65
C SER A 64 -0.36 0.91 -4.30
N THR A 65 0.53 0.21 -5.00
CA THR A 65 0.29 -1.16 -5.44
C THR A 65 1.10 -2.17 -4.63
N VAL A 66 0.62 -3.40 -4.59
CA VAL A 66 1.32 -4.55 -4.01
C VAL A 66 0.90 -5.79 -4.78
N HIS A 67 1.83 -6.71 -5.02
CA HIS A 67 1.53 -7.95 -5.72
C HIS A 67 0.80 -8.94 -4.81
N ALA A 68 -0.41 -9.34 -5.20
CA ALA A 68 -1.23 -10.32 -4.49
C ALA A 68 -2.22 -11.00 -5.44
N THR A 69 -2.82 -12.10 -4.98
CA THR A 69 -3.82 -12.88 -5.75
C THR A 69 -5.28 -12.68 -5.30
N SER A 70 -5.50 -11.85 -4.27
CA SER A 70 -6.81 -11.34 -3.85
C SER A 70 -6.65 -10.06 -3.04
N ALA A 71 -7.74 -9.33 -2.79
CA ALA A 71 -7.72 -8.14 -1.93
C ALA A 71 -7.22 -8.47 -0.51
N ARG A 72 -7.72 -9.58 0.07
CA ARG A 72 -7.30 -10.06 1.39
C ARG A 72 -5.81 -10.43 1.43
N GLN A 73 -5.29 -11.07 0.38
CA GLN A 73 -3.87 -11.36 0.28
C GLN A 73 -3.03 -10.09 0.09
N GLY A 74 -3.59 -9.05 -0.53
CA GLY A 74 -2.97 -7.73 -0.62
C GLY A 74 -2.68 -7.13 0.76
N LEU A 75 -3.66 -7.15 1.66
CA LEU A 75 -3.47 -6.73 3.06
C LEU A 75 -2.39 -7.57 3.76
N ALA A 76 -2.46 -8.89 3.65
CA ALA A 76 -1.48 -9.78 4.28
C ALA A 76 -0.05 -9.55 3.75
N ARG A 77 0.08 -9.27 2.44
CA ARG A 77 1.36 -8.94 1.82
C ARG A 77 1.87 -7.59 2.30
N PHE A 78 1.00 -6.59 2.43
CA PHE A 78 1.38 -5.29 2.99
C PHE A 78 1.89 -5.43 4.43
N THR A 79 1.17 -6.14 5.30
CA THR A 79 1.61 -6.47 6.66
C THR A 79 2.98 -7.18 6.66
N SER A 80 3.17 -8.17 5.78
CA SER A 80 4.44 -8.88 5.64
C SER A 80 5.60 -7.98 5.20
N CYS A 81 5.34 -6.99 4.34
CA CYS A 81 6.35 -6.01 3.93
C CYS A 81 6.69 -5.04 5.08
N VAL A 82 5.72 -4.69 5.93
CA VAL A 82 5.98 -3.89 7.14
C VAL A 82 6.93 -4.64 8.09
N LEU A 83 6.75 -5.95 8.28
CA LEU A 83 7.67 -6.77 9.10
C LEU A 83 9.10 -6.77 8.57
N GLN A 84 9.30 -6.70 7.25
CA GLN A 84 10.63 -6.65 6.62
C GLN A 84 11.36 -5.32 6.85
N SER A 85 10.70 -4.32 7.43
CA SER A 85 11.30 -3.01 7.73
C SER A 85 12.37 -3.04 8.81
N GLY A 86 12.44 -4.13 9.60
CA GLY A 86 13.34 -4.30 10.74
C GLY A 86 12.85 -3.65 12.03
N VAL A 87 11.65 -3.04 12.02
CA VAL A 87 11.04 -2.47 13.22
C VAL A 87 10.41 -3.58 14.05
N ASP A 88 10.73 -3.62 15.34
CA ASP A 88 10.17 -4.57 16.29
C ASP A 88 8.81 -4.08 16.79
N LEU A 89 7.76 -4.46 16.04
CA LEU A 89 6.37 -4.24 16.43
C LEU A 89 5.64 -5.57 16.52
N PRO A 90 4.78 -5.78 17.54
CA PRO A 90 3.94 -6.95 17.59
C PRO A 90 3.11 -7.07 16.31
N TYR A 91 3.07 -8.28 15.72
CA TYR A 91 2.34 -8.54 14.47
C TYR A 91 0.88 -8.04 14.51
N ARG A 92 0.23 -8.19 15.67
CA ARG A 92 -1.14 -7.72 15.92
C ARG A 92 -1.24 -6.20 15.83
N ALA A 93 -0.27 -5.46 16.37
CA ALA A 93 -0.25 -4.01 16.28
C ALA A 93 -0.07 -3.53 14.83
N ILE A 94 0.72 -4.24 14.02
CA ILE A 94 0.85 -3.94 12.58
C ILE A 94 -0.50 -4.14 11.87
N LYS A 95 -1.19 -5.26 12.12
CA LYS A 95 -2.50 -5.52 11.50
C LYS A 95 -3.56 -4.50 11.93
N THR A 96 -3.57 -4.10 13.20
CA THR A 96 -4.42 -3.00 13.69
C THR A 96 -4.14 -1.73 12.91
N ASN A 97 -2.88 -1.29 12.85
CA ASN A 97 -2.52 -0.08 12.11
C ASN A 97 -2.89 -0.16 10.62
N VAL A 98 -2.70 -1.31 9.98
CA VAL A 98 -3.10 -1.53 8.58
C VAL A 98 -4.62 -1.43 8.42
N GLY A 99 -5.39 -2.04 9.33
CA GLY A 99 -6.85 -1.98 9.33
C GLY A 99 -7.39 -0.57 9.51
N ASP A 100 -6.72 0.25 10.33
CA ASP A 100 -7.12 1.63 10.59
C ASP A 100 -6.69 2.60 9.47
N SER A 101 -5.58 2.31 8.80
CA SER A 101 -4.99 3.17 7.75
C SER A 101 -5.52 2.91 6.34
N VAL A 102 -5.82 1.66 6.00
CA VAL A 102 -6.23 1.29 4.64
C VAL A 102 -7.74 1.41 4.55
N ASN A 103 -8.25 2.21 3.61
CA ASN A 103 -9.70 2.39 3.44
C ASN A 103 -10.28 1.44 2.39
N VAL A 104 -9.59 1.28 1.25
CA VAL A 104 -10.08 0.49 0.12
C VAL A 104 -8.94 -0.34 -0.47
N VAL A 105 -9.25 -1.58 -0.83
CA VAL A 105 -8.37 -2.46 -1.60
C VAL A 105 -9.05 -2.80 -2.91
N VAL A 106 -8.40 -2.44 -4.02
CA VAL A 106 -8.83 -2.81 -5.37
C VAL A 106 -7.92 -3.92 -5.86
N HIS A 107 -8.49 -5.09 -6.10
CA HIS A 107 -7.76 -6.22 -6.67
C HIS A 107 -7.98 -6.28 -8.18
N LEU A 108 -6.88 -6.41 -8.92
CA LEU A 108 -6.87 -6.54 -10.37
C LEU A 108 -6.44 -7.95 -10.76
N GLU A 109 -7.24 -8.61 -11.58
CA GLU A 109 -6.93 -9.91 -12.15
C GLU A 109 -6.66 -9.78 -13.66
N ARG A 110 -5.80 -10.65 -14.18
CA ARG A 110 -5.61 -10.82 -15.62
C ARG A 110 -6.37 -12.05 -16.11
N ARG A 111 -7.40 -11.85 -16.94
CA ARG A 111 -8.18 -12.89 -17.62
C ARG A 111 -7.96 -12.75 -19.14
N PRO A 112 -7.91 -13.83 -19.93
CA PRO A 112 -7.20 -13.95 -21.22
C PRO A 112 -6.64 -12.65 -21.81
N GLY A 113 -5.45 -12.25 -21.32
CA GLY A 113 -4.69 -11.09 -21.82
C GLY A 113 -5.14 -9.71 -21.32
N ARG A 114 -6.39 -9.56 -20.85
CA ARG A 114 -7.00 -8.31 -20.38
C ARG A 114 -6.99 -8.21 -18.86
N ARG A 115 -6.95 -6.98 -18.33
CA ARG A 115 -7.04 -6.70 -16.88
C ARG A 115 -8.47 -6.32 -16.52
N PHE A 116 -8.94 -6.82 -15.39
CA PHE A 116 -10.25 -6.51 -14.84
C PHE A 116 -10.12 -6.26 -13.35
N VAL A 117 -10.98 -5.39 -12.81
CA VAL A 117 -11.21 -5.34 -11.38
C VAL A 117 -11.95 -6.62 -11.03
N SER A 118 -11.40 -7.43 -10.13
CA SER A 118 -12.07 -8.66 -9.66
C SER A 118 -12.76 -8.47 -8.32
N GLU A 119 -12.17 -7.65 -7.44
CA GLU A 119 -12.72 -7.33 -6.13
C GLU A 119 -12.45 -5.85 -5.80
N VAL A 120 -13.44 -5.17 -5.20
CA VAL A 120 -13.24 -3.91 -4.50
C VAL A 120 -13.75 -4.11 -3.09
N VAL A 121 -12.86 -3.94 -2.12
CA VAL A 121 -13.13 -4.20 -0.71
C VAL A 121 -12.93 -2.91 0.08
N GLU A 122 -13.93 -2.53 0.87
CA GLU A 122 -13.84 -1.46 1.86
C GLU A 122 -13.45 -2.05 3.21
N ILE A 123 -12.43 -1.47 3.85
CA ILE A 123 -11.88 -1.94 5.12
C ILE A 123 -12.46 -1.08 6.25
N HIS A 124 -12.98 -1.74 7.27
CA HIS A 124 -13.61 -1.13 8.45
C HIS A 124 -12.73 -1.25 9.71
N GLY A 125 -11.57 -1.88 9.59
CA GLY A 125 -10.63 -2.09 10.68
C GLY A 125 -10.16 -3.54 10.77
N TYR A 126 -9.62 -3.88 11.93
CA TYR A 126 -9.09 -5.20 12.23
C TYR A 126 -9.56 -5.67 13.61
N ASP A 127 -10.13 -6.88 13.66
CA ASP A 127 -10.54 -7.54 14.90
C ASP A 127 -9.35 -8.31 15.47
N PRO A 128 -8.77 -7.86 16.60
CA PRO A 128 -7.65 -8.55 17.21
C PRO A 128 -8.07 -9.93 17.74
N ASP A 129 -9.24 -10.09 18.33
CA ASP A 129 -9.63 -11.35 18.96
C ASP A 129 -9.82 -12.47 17.94
N ARG A 130 -10.28 -12.13 16.74
CA ARG A 130 -10.51 -13.09 15.64
C ARG A 130 -9.32 -13.23 14.68
N ASP A 131 -8.32 -12.37 14.81
CA ASP A 131 -7.19 -12.25 13.86
C ASP A 131 -7.63 -11.96 12.41
N GLU A 132 -8.74 -11.24 12.23
CA GLU A 132 -9.37 -11.00 10.93
C GLU A 132 -9.56 -9.50 10.65
N TYR A 133 -9.43 -9.10 9.38
CA TYR A 133 -9.84 -7.77 8.95
C TYR A 133 -11.36 -7.71 8.83
N ASN A 134 -11.96 -6.64 9.33
CA ASN A 134 -13.38 -6.34 9.11
C ASN A 134 -13.51 -5.59 7.79
N TYR A 135 -14.28 -6.11 6.85
CA TYR A 135 -14.44 -5.50 5.53
C TYR A 135 -15.78 -5.84 4.87
N SER A 136 -16.17 -5.05 3.88
CA SER A 136 -17.30 -5.30 3.00
C SER A 136 -16.85 -5.28 1.53
N PHE A 137 -17.54 -6.05 0.69
CA PHE A 137 -17.35 -5.95 -0.76
C PHE A 137 -18.17 -4.77 -1.27
N ILE A 138 -17.51 -3.83 -1.93
CA ILE A 138 -18.15 -2.84 -2.82
C ILE A 138 -18.45 -3.51 -4.17
N PHE A 139 -17.54 -4.38 -4.63
CA PHE A 139 -17.68 -5.11 -5.89
C PHE A 139 -17.00 -6.47 -5.80
N ASP A 140 -17.62 -7.49 -6.38
CA ASP A 140 -17.09 -8.86 -6.47
C ASP A 140 -17.53 -9.49 -7.80
N SER A 141 -16.59 -9.59 -8.74
CA SER A 141 -16.84 -10.12 -10.09
C SER A 141 -17.25 -11.59 -10.13
N TYR A 142 -17.06 -12.35 -9.05
CA TYR A 142 -17.49 -13.75 -8.96
C TYR A 142 -18.95 -13.87 -8.52
N LYS A 143 -19.49 -12.84 -7.86
CA LYS A 143 -20.92 -12.75 -7.50
C LYS A 143 -21.73 -11.97 -8.53
N GLU A 144 -21.11 -10.98 -9.17
CA GLU A 144 -21.70 -10.16 -10.23
C GLU A 144 -20.83 -10.27 -11.49
N PRO A 145 -20.95 -11.37 -12.25
CA PRO A 145 -20.18 -11.54 -13.48
C PRO A 145 -20.57 -10.48 -14.51
N LEU A 146 -19.56 -9.82 -15.07
CA LEU A 146 -19.68 -8.89 -16.20
C LEU A 146 -20.11 -9.60 -17.49
#